data_AF-A0A0D0AC25-F1
#
_entry.id   AF-A0A0D0AC25-F1
#
_cell.length_a   1.000
_cell.length_b   1.000
_cell.length_c   1.000
_cell.angle_alpha   90.00
_cell.angle_beta   90.00
_cell.angle_gamma   90.00
#
_symmetry.space_group_name_H-M   'P 1'
#
loop_
_entity.id
_entity.type
_entity.pdbx_description
1 polymer ?
#
loop_
_entity_poly.entity_id
_entity_poly.type
_entity_poly.pdbx_seq_one_letter_code
_entity_poly.pdbx_strand_id
1 'polypeptide(L)'
;MAVGLAAGSLGSETNGSIVDPSSRNNVVGIKPTIGLVSRSGVIPISYHQDTAGPVCRSVTDATLLLSFIAGPDPRDEATLHQPGTLPDYMKALDENALKGARLGVPRAFIRNVKTIEATFDSSLDIFRALGAEVVDPADFPATEELLTSKAEQLVLAADFKIDINKYISELVEVPTGVKALADLIEFNKTHADQELPAPFYTDQSQFIESEAAQVDDAYFAALAEDFDLGRTRGIDATLAQFNLDAIILPTDALAPLPAAIAGYPLITSYDKLNTP
;
A
#
# COMPACT_ATOMS: atom_id res chain seq x y z
N MET A 1 -9.50 5.53 -14.35
CA MET A 1 -10.68 4.67 -14.07
C MET A 1 -11.97 5.43 -13.82
N ALA A 2 -11.98 6.39 -12.89
CA ALA A 2 -13.17 7.17 -12.51
C ALA A 2 -13.89 7.82 -13.70
N VAL A 3 -13.14 8.45 -14.60
CA VAL A 3 -13.68 9.16 -15.79
C VAL A 3 -13.84 8.28 -17.04
N GLY A 4 -13.78 6.94 -16.90
CA GLY A 4 -14.08 6.03 -18.00
C GLY A 4 -13.04 5.90 -19.11
N LEU A 5 -11.81 6.40 -18.94
CA LEU A 5 -10.75 6.33 -19.96
C LEU A 5 -10.20 4.93 -20.23
N ALA A 6 -10.43 3.97 -19.33
CA ALA A 6 -10.00 2.58 -19.46
C ALA A 6 -10.98 1.62 -18.74
N ALA A 7 -10.88 0.33 -19.04
CA ALA A 7 -11.66 -0.74 -18.40
C ALA A 7 -11.09 -1.15 -17.03
N GLY A 8 -9.78 -1.07 -16.86
CA GLY A 8 -9.02 -1.30 -15.62
C GLY A 8 -7.64 -0.66 -15.75
N SER A 9 -6.94 -0.48 -14.63
CA SER A 9 -5.54 -0.05 -14.61
C SER A 9 -4.76 -0.80 -13.54
N LEU A 10 -3.44 -0.80 -13.65
CA LEU A 10 -2.54 -1.20 -12.59
C LEU A 10 -1.94 0.05 -11.95
N GLY A 11 -1.79 0.03 -10.63
CA GLY A 11 -0.94 0.94 -9.88
C GLY A 11 0.12 0.16 -9.13
N SER A 12 1.10 0.86 -8.56
CA SER A 12 2.02 0.31 -7.57
C SER A 12 1.82 1.02 -6.23
N GLU A 13 2.03 0.29 -5.14
CA GLU A 13 1.98 0.84 -3.80
C GLU A 13 3.18 0.39 -2.98
N THR A 14 3.89 1.37 -2.42
CA THR A 14 4.82 1.23 -1.30
C THR A 14 4.03 1.45 -0.01
N ASN A 15 3.45 2.65 0.13
CA ASN A 15 2.54 3.02 1.21
C ASN A 15 1.47 3.99 0.64
N GLY A 16 0.23 3.53 0.53
CA GLY A 16 -0.94 4.32 0.10
C GLY A 16 -1.10 4.60 -1.41
N SER A 17 -0.08 4.40 -2.26
CA SER A 17 -0.12 4.85 -3.67
C SER A 17 -1.12 4.12 -4.60
N ILE A 18 -1.76 3.04 -4.17
CA ILE A 18 -2.94 2.45 -4.82
C ILE A 18 -4.20 2.91 -4.10
N VAL A 19 -4.27 2.76 -2.78
CA VAL A 19 -5.53 2.94 -2.03
C VAL A 19 -5.91 4.41 -1.82
N ASP A 20 -4.96 5.30 -1.53
CA ASP A 20 -5.23 6.73 -1.35
C ASP A 20 -5.78 7.39 -2.62
N PRO A 21 -5.15 7.26 -3.80
CA PRO A 21 -5.73 7.82 -5.02
C PRO A 21 -7.03 7.13 -5.39
N SER A 22 -7.20 5.84 -5.08
CA SER A 22 -8.45 5.13 -5.36
C SER A 22 -9.62 5.68 -4.54
N SER A 23 -9.41 5.86 -3.23
CA SER A 23 -10.34 6.50 -2.30
C SER A 23 -10.72 7.92 -2.74
N ARG A 24 -9.72 8.74 -3.11
CA ARG A 24 -9.94 10.13 -3.56
C ARG A 24 -10.65 10.25 -4.90
N ASN A 25 -10.70 9.18 -5.70
CA ASN A 25 -11.29 9.18 -7.04
C ASN A 25 -12.50 8.25 -7.16
N ASN A 26 -13.07 7.76 -6.05
CA ASN A 26 -14.24 6.88 -6.03
C ASN A 26 -14.07 5.65 -6.94
N VAL A 27 -12.93 4.97 -6.80
CA VAL A 27 -12.62 3.71 -7.47
C VAL A 27 -12.12 2.70 -6.45
N VAL A 28 -12.15 1.43 -6.83
CA VAL A 28 -11.62 0.32 -6.02
C VAL A 28 -10.13 0.19 -6.30
N GLY A 29 -9.34 0.07 -5.24
CA GLY A 29 -7.92 -0.24 -5.30
C GLY A 29 -7.60 -1.44 -4.42
N ILE A 30 -6.83 -2.40 -4.94
CA ILE A 30 -6.33 -3.54 -4.17
C ILE A 30 -4.81 -3.47 -4.15
N LYS A 31 -4.24 -3.25 -2.97
CA LYS A 31 -2.83 -3.55 -2.68
C LYS A 31 -2.75 -5.01 -2.21
N PRO A 32 -2.20 -5.94 -3.00
CA PRO A 32 -2.10 -7.32 -2.53
C PRO A 32 -1.00 -7.51 -1.49
N THR A 33 -0.93 -8.71 -0.91
CA THR A 33 0.23 -9.14 -0.11
C THR A 33 1.49 -9.05 -0.96
N ILE A 34 2.59 -8.59 -0.37
CA ILE A 34 3.87 -8.55 -1.06
C ILE A 34 4.28 -9.96 -1.47
N GLY A 35 4.73 -10.07 -2.71
CA GLY A 35 5.02 -11.35 -3.34
C GLY A 35 3.82 -11.97 -4.06
N LEU A 36 2.57 -11.51 -3.90
CA LEU A 36 1.46 -12.09 -4.69
C LEU A 36 1.60 -11.79 -6.20
N VAL A 37 2.03 -10.57 -6.52
CA VAL A 37 2.24 -10.07 -7.89
C VAL A 37 3.72 -9.70 -8.04
N SER A 38 4.32 -10.15 -9.15
CA SER A 38 5.72 -9.83 -9.47
C SER A 38 5.95 -8.33 -9.64
N ARG A 39 7.09 -7.86 -9.14
CA ARG A 39 7.55 -6.48 -9.24
C ARG A 39 8.63 -6.32 -10.34
N SER A 40 8.97 -7.41 -11.02
CA SER A 40 9.97 -7.36 -12.10
C SER A 40 9.53 -6.42 -13.22
N GLY A 41 10.39 -5.45 -13.55
CA GLY A 41 10.12 -4.42 -14.57
C GLY A 41 9.33 -3.22 -14.09
N VAL A 42 9.05 -3.10 -12.79
CA VAL A 42 8.47 -1.89 -12.16
C VAL A 42 9.63 -1.06 -11.59
N ILE A 43 9.60 0.28 -11.78
CA ILE A 43 10.56 1.18 -11.13
C ILE A 43 10.30 1.12 -9.61
N PRO A 44 11.29 0.71 -8.80
CA PRO A 44 11.06 0.41 -7.39
C PRO A 44 11.20 1.62 -6.47
N ILE A 45 10.65 1.48 -5.26
CA ILE A 45 10.95 2.29 -4.07
C ILE A 45 11.48 1.40 -2.95
N SER A 46 10.78 0.32 -2.62
CA SER A 46 11.22 -0.59 -1.56
C SER A 46 10.80 -2.03 -1.82
N TYR A 47 11.77 -2.92 -1.93
CA TYR A 47 11.53 -4.36 -2.02
C TYR A 47 10.83 -4.94 -0.78
N HIS A 48 10.76 -4.21 0.34
CA HIS A 48 10.02 -4.62 1.53
C HIS A 48 8.55 -4.24 1.53
N GLN A 49 8.16 -3.27 0.68
CA GLN A 49 6.81 -2.69 0.73
C GLN A 49 6.10 -2.68 -0.63
N ASP A 50 6.85 -2.62 -1.72
CA ASP A 50 6.32 -2.47 -3.06
C ASP A 50 5.48 -3.66 -3.50
N THR A 51 4.37 -3.34 -4.14
CA THR A 51 3.59 -4.30 -4.92
C THR A 51 2.81 -3.60 -6.02
N ALA A 52 2.56 -4.30 -7.12
CA ALA A 52 1.61 -3.87 -8.14
C ALA A 52 0.21 -4.40 -7.82
N GLY A 53 -0.82 -3.62 -8.11
CA GLY A 53 -2.20 -4.00 -7.83
C GLY A 53 -3.23 -3.32 -8.72
N PRO A 54 -4.43 -3.90 -8.84
CA PRO A 54 -5.47 -3.38 -9.71
C PRO A 54 -6.16 -2.15 -9.11
N VAL A 55 -6.48 -1.20 -10.00
CA VAL A 55 -7.37 -0.06 -9.74
C VAL A 55 -8.50 -0.13 -10.77
N CYS A 56 -9.74 -0.28 -10.30
CA CYS A 56 -10.92 -0.52 -11.15
C CYS A 56 -12.19 0.17 -10.60
N ARG A 57 -13.30 0.21 -11.35
CA ARG A 57 -14.56 0.81 -10.88
C ARG A 57 -15.40 -0.10 -9.99
N SER A 58 -15.06 -1.38 -9.91
CA SER A 58 -15.80 -2.37 -9.12
C SER A 58 -14.84 -3.36 -8.48
N VAL A 59 -15.26 -3.96 -7.36
CA VAL A 59 -14.53 -5.05 -6.71
C VAL A 59 -14.40 -6.23 -7.67
N THR A 60 -15.46 -6.58 -8.40
CA THR A 60 -15.43 -7.65 -9.42
C THR A 60 -14.34 -7.45 -10.46
N ASP A 61 -14.23 -6.25 -11.05
CA ASP A 61 -13.20 -5.96 -12.07
C ASP A 61 -11.79 -5.99 -11.46
N ALA A 62 -11.62 -5.45 -10.25
CA ALA A 62 -10.34 -5.46 -9.55
C ALA A 62 -9.90 -6.90 -9.23
N THR A 63 -10.81 -7.74 -8.72
CA THR A 63 -10.58 -9.15 -8.43
C THR A 63 -10.24 -9.95 -9.68
N LEU A 64 -10.96 -9.70 -10.79
CA LEU A 64 -10.66 -10.34 -12.07
C LEU A 64 -9.26 -9.97 -12.55
N LEU A 65 -8.90 -8.68 -12.53
CA LEU A 65 -7.57 -8.24 -12.94
C LEU A 65 -6.48 -8.82 -12.03
N LEU A 66 -6.71 -8.88 -10.71
CA LEU A 66 -5.79 -9.53 -9.77
C LEU A 66 -5.53 -10.99 -10.14
N SER A 67 -6.58 -11.73 -10.52
CA SER A 67 -6.46 -13.15 -10.90
C SER A 67 -5.56 -13.39 -12.13
N PHE A 68 -5.38 -12.38 -12.99
CA PHE A 68 -4.51 -12.47 -14.16
C PHE A 68 -3.06 -12.12 -13.88
N ILE A 69 -2.80 -11.28 -12.87
CA ILE A 69 -1.44 -10.78 -12.58
C ILE A 69 -0.78 -11.49 -11.39
N ALA A 70 -1.56 -12.19 -10.57
CA ALA A 70 -1.05 -12.95 -9.44
C ALA A 70 -0.34 -14.23 -9.90
N GLY A 71 0.80 -14.53 -9.29
CA GLY A 71 1.55 -15.75 -9.59
C GLY A 71 3.05 -15.65 -9.35
N PRO A 72 3.75 -16.79 -9.37
CA PRO A 72 5.19 -16.84 -9.20
C PRO A 72 5.93 -16.30 -10.43
N ASP A 73 7.01 -15.56 -10.18
CA ASP A 73 7.96 -15.08 -11.18
C ASP A 73 9.39 -15.31 -10.66
N PRO A 74 10.22 -16.13 -11.33
CA PRO A 74 11.59 -16.40 -10.89
C PRO A 74 12.50 -15.16 -10.88
N ARG A 75 12.08 -14.04 -11.49
CA ARG A 75 12.79 -12.77 -11.45
C ARG A 75 12.50 -11.96 -10.18
N ASP A 76 11.53 -12.39 -9.37
CA ASP A 76 11.13 -11.74 -8.14
C ASP A 76 11.00 -12.77 -7.00
N GLU A 77 12.01 -12.83 -6.14
CA GLU A 77 12.10 -13.78 -5.02
C GLU A 77 10.91 -13.70 -4.05
N ALA A 78 10.29 -12.52 -3.86
CA ALA A 78 9.13 -12.39 -2.99
C ALA A 78 7.97 -13.29 -3.47
N THR A 79 7.86 -13.48 -4.78
CA THR A 79 6.80 -14.32 -5.37
C THR A 79 6.98 -15.81 -5.15
N LEU A 80 8.19 -16.25 -4.82
CA LEU A 80 8.51 -17.66 -4.59
C LEU A 80 8.05 -18.15 -3.22
N HIS A 81 7.68 -17.23 -2.33
CA HIS A 81 7.16 -17.51 -1.00
C HIS A 81 5.63 -17.68 -0.96
N GLN A 82 4.95 -17.52 -2.11
CA GLN A 82 3.51 -17.75 -2.23
C GLN A 82 3.15 -19.24 -2.02
N PRO A 83 1.90 -19.55 -1.60
CA PRO A 83 1.39 -20.91 -1.62
C PRO A 83 1.48 -21.52 -3.02
N GLY A 84 1.78 -22.82 -3.11
CA GLY A 84 1.97 -23.51 -4.40
C GLY A 84 0.72 -23.57 -5.29
N THR A 85 -0.47 -23.26 -4.77
CA THR A 85 -1.68 -23.09 -5.57
C THR A 85 -2.43 -21.88 -5.06
N LEU A 86 -2.62 -20.89 -5.94
CA LEU A 86 -3.43 -19.72 -5.64
C LEU A 86 -4.92 -20.05 -5.74
N PRO A 87 -5.76 -19.47 -4.85
CA PRO A 87 -7.20 -19.64 -4.94
C PRO A 87 -7.75 -18.90 -6.17
N ASP A 88 -8.90 -19.36 -6.65
CA ASP A 88 -9.69 -18.62 -7.63
C ASP A 88 -10.42 -17.47 -6.92
N TYR A 89 -9.82 -16.27 -6.96
CA TYR A 89 -10.34 -15.09 -6.28
C TYR A 89 -11.76 -14.72 -6.72
N MET A 90 -12.18 -15.06 -7.94
CA MET A 90 -13.53 -14.76 -8.40
C MET A 90 -14.59 -15.54 -7.62
N LYS A 91 -14.23 -16.69 -7.03
CA LYS A 91 -15.13 -17.47 -6.16
C LYS A 91 -15.31 -16.84 -4.78
N ALA A 92 -14.48 -15.87 -4.39
CA ALA A 92 -14.64 -15.13 -3.14
C ALA A 92 -15.69 -14.00 -3.25
N LEU A 93 -16.19 -13.70 -4.44
CA LEU A 93 -17.25 -12.72 -4.66
C LEU A 93 -18.60 -13.31 -4.22
N ASP A 94 -18.98 -13.06 -2.97
CA ASP A 94 -20.26 -13.48 -2.39
C ASP A 94 -20.97 -12.29 -1.74
N GLU A 95 -22.21 -12.03 -2.16
CA GLU A 95 -23.08 -10.98 -1.61
C GLU A 95 -23.43 -11.21 -0.12
N ASN A 96 -23.26 -12.44 0.37
CA ASN A 96 -23.52 -12.83 1.74
C ASN A 96 -22.26 -12.89 2.61
N ALA A 97 -21.07 -12.59 2.08
CA ALA A 97 -19.78 -12.75 2.76
C ALA A 97 -19.68 -11.99 4.10
N LEU A 98 -20.48 -10.94 4.28
CA LEU A 98 -20.51 -10.16 5.53
C LEU A 98 -21.34 -10.79 6.65
N LYS A 99 -22.20 -11.78 6.36
CA LYS A 99 -23.03 -12.42 7.38
C LYS A 99 -22.16 -13.20 8.35
N GLY A 100 -22.07 -12.72 9.59
CA GLY A 100 -21.24 -13.31 10.64
C GLY A 100 -19.76 -12.91 10.56
N ALA A 101 -19.36 -12.08 9.60
CA ALA A 101 -18.00 -11.54 9.54
C ALA A 101 -17.76 -10.58 10.72
N ARG A 102 -16.57 -10.62 11.31
CA ARG A 102 -16.17 -9.79 12.44
C ARG A 102 -15.17 -8.73 11.99
N LEU A 103 -15.58 -7.46 12.07
CA LEU A 103 -14.83 -6.31 11.55
C LEU A 103 -14.41 -5.40 12.70
N GLY A 104 -13.11 -5.13 12.84
CA GLY A 104 -12.59 -4.26 13.90
C GLY A 104 -12.35 -2.83 13.45
N VAL A 105 -12.61 -1.85 14.31
CA VAL A 105 -12.41 -0.42 14.04
C VAL A 105 -11.37 0.18 15.01
N PRO A 106 -10.15 0.52 14.55
CA PRO A 106 -9.12 1.10 15.40
C PRO A 106 -9.33 2.62 15.55
N ARG A 107 -10.30 3.03 16.37
CA ARG A 107 -10.70 4.43 16.55
C ARG A 107 -9.55 5.36 16.93
N ALA A 108 -8.61 4.90 17.74
CA ALA A 108 -7.46 5.69 18.15
C ALA A 108 -6.48 6.00 16.98
N PHE A 109 -6.57 5.25 15.88
CA PHE A 109 -5.75 5.42 14.69
C PHE A 109 -6.42 6.24 13.58
N ILE A 110 -7.73 6.54 13.73
CA ILE A 110 -8.48 7.36 12.77
C ILE A 110 -8.22 8.85 13.07
N ARG A 111 -7.92 9.65 12.04
CA ARG A 111 -7.74 11.09 12.20
C ARG A 111 -9.05 11.75 12.63
N ASN A 112 -8.95 12.72 13.54
CA ASN A 112 -10.10 13.47 14.05
C ASN A 112 -10.64 14.48 13.02
N VAL A 113 -11.28 13.97 11.97
CA VAL A 113 -11.93 14.73 10.90
C VAL A 113 -13.41 14.36 10.91
N LYS A 114 -14.22 15.18 11.59
CA LYS A 114 -15.65 14.94 11.84
C LYS A 114 -16.47 14.48 10.62
N THR A 115 -16.18 15.03 9.44
CA THR A 115 -16.90 14.68 8.21
C THR A 115 -16.54 13.28 7.70
N ILE A 116 -15.27 12.88 7.85
CA ILE A 116 -14.80 11.53 7.52
C ILE A 116 -15.39 10.54 8.51
N GLU A 117 -15.32 10.85 9.81
CA GLU A 117 -15.89 9.99 10.86
C GLU A 117 -17.39 9.75 10.66
N ALA A 118 -18.19 10.81 10.44
CA ALA A 118 -19.63 10.66 10.22
C ALA A 118 -19.97 9.82 8.96
N THR A 119 -19.20 9.98 7.89
CA THR A 119 -19.37 9.19 6.65
C THR A 119 -18.98 7.73 6.87
N PHE A 120 -17.90 7.50 7.60
CA PHE A 120 -17.43 6.17 7.96
C PHE A 120 -18.41 5.46 8.90
N ASP A 121 -18.94 6.15 9.91
CA ASP A 121 -19.97 5.62 10.80
C ASP A 121 -21.22 5.20 10.03
N SER A 122 -21.63 5.99 9.03
CA SER A 122 -22.72 5.60 8.12
C SER A 122 -22.39 4.33 7.33
N SER A 123 -21.13 4.15 6.94
CA SER A 123 -20.67 2.93 6.28
C SER A 123 -20.69 1.72 7.23
N LEU A 124 -20.33 1.91 8.50
CA LEU A 124 -20.41 0.85 9.52
C LEU A 124 -21.85 0.35 9.73
N ASP A 125 -22.84 1.24 9.63
CA ASP A 125 -24.25 0.85 9.72
C ASP A 125 -24.68 -0.04 8.55
N ILE A 126 -24.12 0.16 7.36
CA ILE A 126 -24.32 -0.73 6.20
C ILE A 126 -23.72 -2.11 6.49
N PHE A 127 -22.48 -2.18 6.99
CA PHE A 127 -21.85 -3.45 7.35
C PHE A 127 -22.69 -4.23 8.39
N ARG A 128 -23.18 -3.55 9.43
CA ARG A 128 -24.08 -4.14 10.44
C ARG A 128 -25.39 -4.63 9.81
N ALA A 129 -26.01 -3.83 8.94
CA ALA A 129 -27.25 -4.20 8.25
C ALA A 129 -27.08 -5.41 7.32
N LEU A 130 -25.88 -5.60 6.74
CA LEU A 130 -25.51 -6.76 5.92
C LEU A 130 -25.14 -8.00 6.76
N GLY A 131 -25.12 -7.87 8.09
CA GLY A 131 -24.96 -8.99 9.03
C GLY A 131 -23.55 -9.15 9.60
N ALA A 132 -22.66 -8.17 9.42
CA ALA A 132 -21.35 -8.17 10.06
C ALA A 132 -21.45 -7.75 11.53
N GLU A 133 -20.63 -8.35 12.37
CA GLU A 133 -20.36 -7.89 13.72
C GLU A 133 -19.23 -6.87 13.70
N VAL A 134 -19.54 -5.62 14.05
CA VAL A 134 -18.55 -4.54 14.11
C VAL A 134 -18.06 -4.36 15.55
N VAL A 135 -16.78 -4.64 15.80
CA VAL A 135 -16.10 -4.44 17.08
C VAL A 135 -15.44 -3.05 17.07
N ASP A 136 -16.00 -2.13 17.86
CA ASP A 136 -15.65 -0.71 17.81
C ASP A 136 -15.69 -0.12 19.24
N PRO A 137 -14.53 0.21 19.84
CA PRO A 137 -13.18 0.20 19.26
C PRO A 137 -12.49 -1.18 19.28
N ALA A 138 -11.61 -1.40 18.32
CA ALA A 138 -10.63 -2.48 18.24
C ALA A 138 -9.25 -1.89 17.86
N ASP A 139 -8.65 -1.13 18.78
CA ASP A 139 -7.41 -0.38 18.55
C ASP A 139 -6.18 -1.28 18.36
N PHE A 140 -5.20 -0.80 17.61
CA PHE A 140 -3.90 -1.45 17.51
C PHE A 140 -3.18 -1.39 18.87
N PRO A 141 -2.64 -2.51 19.39
CA PRO A 141 -1.85 -2.48 20.62
C PRO A 141 -0.69 -1.48 20.58
N ALA A 142 -0.06 -1.30 19.42
CA ALA A 142 1.03 -0.35 19.19
C ALA A 142 0.59 0.97 18.53
N THR A 143 -0.61 1.47 18.84
CA THR A 143 -1.16 2.70 18.20
C THR A 143 -0.23 3.90 18.35
N GLU A 144 0.34 4.15 19.54
CA GLU A 144 1.20 5.32 19.77
C GLU A 144 2.50 5.24 18.95
N GLU A 145 3.13 4.06 18.93
CA GLU A 145 4.34 3.83 18.15
C GLU A 145 4.09 3.91 16.64
N LEU A 146 2.99 3.34 16.13
CA LEU A 146 2.61 3.47 14.72
C LEU A 146 2.43 4.94 14.30
N LEU A 147 1.94 5.80 15.18
CA LEU A 147 1.73 7.23 14.88
C LEU A 147 3.00 8.07 14.96
N THR A 148 4.05 7.57 15.63
CA THR A 148 5.23 8.38 15.98
C THR A 148 6.53 7.86 15.40
N SER A 149 6.61 6.57 15.04
CA SER A 149 7.81 5.93 14.53
C SER A 149 8.31 6.59 13.23
N LYS A 150 9.62 6.49 13.03
CA LYS A 150 10.35 6.92 11.83
C LYS A 150 11.07 5.77 11.14
N ALA A 151 10.81 4.53 11.59
CA ALA A 151 11.45 3.33 11.08
C ALA A 151 11.24 3.19 9.56
N GLU A 152 10.00 3.28 9.09
CA GLU A 152 9.67 3.23 7.66
C GLU A 152 10.47 4.24 6.83
N GLN A 153 10.59 5.51 7.26
CA GLN A 153 11.34 6.51 6.50
C GLN A 153 12.80 6.08 6.31
N LEU A 154 13.42 5.54 7.36
CA LEU A 154 14.80 5.07 7.31
C LEU A 154 14.94 3.84 6.39
N VAL A 155 14.01 2.89 6.48
CA VAL A 155 13.97 1.72 5.60
C VAL A 155 13.81 2.12 4.14
N LEU A 156 12.82 2.98 3.82
CA LEU A 156 12.55 3.43 2.46
C LEU A 156 13.73 4.20 1.85
N ALA A 157 14.42 5.04 2.63
CA ALA A 157 15.58 5.79 2.13
C ALA A 157 16.73 4.85 1.72
N ALA A 158 17.00 3.82 2.52
CA ALA A 158 18.04 2.84 2.21
C ALA A 158 17.62 1.91 1.06
N ASP A 159 16.39 1.39 1.09
CA ASP A 159 15.86 0.50 0.06
C ASP A 159 15.85 1.18 -1.31
N PHE A 160 15.38 2.43 -1.39
CA PHE A 160 15.26 3.13 -2.66
C PHE A 160 16.60 3.26 -3.37
N LYS A 161 17.66 3.62 -2.65
CA LYS A 161 19.02 3.69 -3.22
C LYS A 161 19.45 2.36 -3.81
N ILE A 162 19.24 1.26 -3.09
CA ILE A 162 19.66 -0.08 -3.52
C ILE A 162 18.86 -0.51 -4.74
N ASP A 163 17.54 -0.39 -4.65
CA ASP A 163 16.62 -0.93 -5.63
C ASP A 163 16.63 -0.14 -6.94
N ILE A 164 16.70 1.20 -6.88
CA ILE A 164 16.77 2.01 -8.10
C ILE A 164 18.08 1.78 -8.85
N ASN A 165 19.20 1.63 -8.13
CA ASN A 165 20.50 1.33 -8.73
C ASN A 165 20.48 -0.05 -9.39
N LYS A 166 19.90 -1.04 -8.72
CA LYS A 166 19.72 -2.39 -9.28
C LYS A 166 18.84 -2.34 -10.53
N TYR A 167 17.68 -1.70 -10.46
CA TYR A 167 16.76 -1.55 -11.59
C TYR A 167 17.45 -0.93 -12.81
N ILE A 168 18.14 0.20 -12.63
CA ILE A 168 18.85 0.88 -13.72
C ILE A 168 19.93 -0.04 -14.33
N SER A 169 20.64 -0.82 -13.51
CA SER A 169 21.67 -1.76 -13.99
C SER A 169 21.13 -2.92 -14.84
N GLU A 170 19.84 -3.23 -14.72
CA GLU A 170 19.15 -4.30 -15.47
C GLU A 170 18.54 -3.78 -16.78
N LEU A 171 18.48 -2.46 -16.99
CA LEU A 171 17.94 -1.87 -18.22
C LEU A 171 18.88 -2.11 -19.41
N VAL A 172 18.29 -2.48 -20.54
CA VAL A 172 19.03 -2.71 -21.80
C VAL A 172 19.66 -1.41 -22.32
N GLU A 173 18.94 -0.30 -22.17
CA GLU A 173 19.38 1.02 -22.64
C GLU A 173 18.82 2.12 -21.73
N VAL A 174 19.67 3.08 -21.39
CA VAL A 174 19.28 4.31 -20.69
C VAL A 174 19.80 5.50 -21.50
N PRO A 175 18.97 6.11 -22.38
CA PRO A 175 19.43 7.15 -23.31
C PRO A 175 20.05 8.38 -22.64
N THR A 176 19.65 8.70 -21.41
CA THR A 176 20.21 9.80 -20.62
C THR A 176 21.60 9.50 -20.07
N GLY A 177 22.03 8.23 -20.09
CA GLY A 177 23.30 7.78 -19.52
C GLY A 177 23.32 7.65 -17.99
N VAL A 178 22.18 7.85 -17.31
CA VAL A 178 22.04 7.64 -15.86
C VAL A 178 22.29 6.17 -15.52
N LYS A 179 23.16 5.90 -14.55
CA LYS A 179 23.52 4.52 -14.12
C LYS A 179 23.19 4.26 -12.65
N ALA A 180 23.02 5.30 -11.86
CA ALA A 180 22.71 5.23 -10.43
C ALA A 180 21.92 6.46 -9.97
N LEU A 181 21.42 6.41 -8.74
CA LEU A 181 20.71 7.50 -8.07
C LEU A 181 21.53 8.80 -8.05
N ALA A 182 22.84 8.71 -7.79
CA ALA A 182 23.74 9.87 -7.87
C ALA A 182 23.73 10.55 -9.24
N ASP A 183 23.69 9.77 -10.33
CA ASP A 183 23.61 10.32 -11.70
C ASP A 183 22.23 10.95 -11.95
N LEU A 184 21.16 10.37 -11.40
CA LEU A 184 19.80 10.94 -11.50
C LEU A 184 19.71 12.29 -10.79
N ILE A 185 20.34 12.41 -9.61
CA ILE A 185 20.42 13.68 -8.88
C ILE A 185 21.15 14.75 -9.70
N GLU A 186 22.26 14.38 -10.32
CA GLU A 186 23.03 15.28 -11.18
C GLU A 186 22.29 15.61 -12.49
N PHE A 187 21.58 14.64 -13.06
CA PHE A 187 20.71 14.85 -14.21
C PHE A 187 19.66 15.94 -13.90
N ASN A 188 18.97 15.82 -12.76
CA ASN A 188 17.98 16.81 -12.33
C ASN A 188 18.59 18.22 -12.14
N LYS A 189 19.81 18.31 -11.59
CA LYS A 189 20.51 19.59 -11.44
C LYS A 189 20.89 20.23 -12.77
N THR A 190 21.37 19.43 -13.72
CA THR A 190 21.79 19.90 -15.05
C THR A 190 20.60 20.24 -15.96
N HIS A 191 19.41 19.73 -15.65
CA HIS A 191 18.14 20.00 -16.34
C HIS A 191 17.12 20.69 -15.41
N ALA A 192 17.59 21.57 -14.53
CA ALA A 192 16.77 22.16 -13.47
C ALA A 192 15.57 22.97 -14.00
N ASP A 193 15.63 23.48 -15.22
CA ASP A 193 14.51 24.16 -15.88
C ASP A 193 13.31 23.24 -16.14
N GLN A 194 13.56 21.94 -16.26
CA GLN A 194 12.55 20.90 -16.51
C GLN A 194 12.26 20.06 -15.27
N GLU A 195 13.30 19.64 -14.54
CA GLU A 195 13.19 18.67 -13.45
C GLU A 195 13.08 19.32 -12.06
N LEU A 196 13.48 20.59 -11.93
CA LEU A 196 13.40 21.35 -10.67
C LEU A 196 12.72 22.72 -10.89
N PRO A 197 11.55 22.78 -11.55
CA PRO A 197 10.92 24.05 -11.86
C PRO A 197 10.46 24.76 -10.59
N ALA A 198 10.74 26.06 -10.49
CA ALA A 198 10.23 26.89 -9.40
C ALA A 198 8.69 26.82 -9.37
N PRO A 199 8.05 26.78 -8.18
CA PRO A 199 8.63 26.97 -6.84
C PRO A 199 9.07 25.66 -6.14
N PHE A 200 9.44 24.61 -6.89
CA PHE A 200 9.82 23.30 -6.35
C PHE A 200 8.66 22.61 -5.63
N TYR A 201 7.47 22.57 -6.25
CA TYR A 201 6.36 21.74 -5.73
C TYR A 201 6.76 20.27 -5.57
N THR A 202 7.76 19.83 -6.35
CA THR A 202 8.49 18.57 -6.22
C THR A 202 9.98 18.91 -6.21
N ASP A 203 10.65 18.76 -5.06
CA ASP A 203 12.11 18.79 -4.99
C ASP A 203 12.69 17.38 -5.09
N GLN A 204 14.02 17.26 -4.97
CA GLN A 204 14.71 15.97 -4.96
C GLN A 204 15.38 15.65 -3.61
N SER A 205 14.88 16.22 -2.51
CA SER A 205 15.44 16.04 -1.16
C SER A 205 15.46 14.56 -0.76
N GLN A 206 14.40 13.80 -1.07
CA GLN A 206 14.33 12.36 -0.79
C GLN A 206 15.35 11.55 -1.59
N PHE A 207 15.69 11.97 -2.82
CA PHE A 207 16.77 11.33 -3.59
C PHE A 207 18.13 11.59 -2.92
N ILE A 208 18.35 12.81 -2.45
CA ILE A 208 19.59 13.19 -1.74
C ILE A 208 19.70 12.44 -0.40
N GLU A 209 18.60 12.35 0.36
CA GLU A 209 18.52 11.57 1.60
C GLU A 209 18.82 10.10 1.35
N SER A 210 18.18 9.50 0.34
CA SER A 210 18.37 8.10 -0.02
C SER A 210 19.80 7.84 -0.50
N GLU A 211 20.39 8.72 -1.31
CA GLU A 211 21.79 8.57 -1.74
C GLU A 211 22.76 8.61 -0.55
N ALA A 212 22.45 9.35 0.52
CA ALA A 212 23.25 9.37 1.74
C ALA A 212 22.99 8.17 2.68
N ALA A 213 21.86 7.47 2.52
CA ALA A 213 21.44 6.38 3.38
C ALA A 213 22.43 5.20 3.36
N GLN A 214 22.46 4.47 4.49
CA GLN A 214 23.35 3.34 4.72
C GLN A 214 22.54 2.13 5.19
N VAL A 215 22.99 0.93 4.82
CA VAL A 215 22.49 -0.33 5.37
C VAL A 215 23.39 -0.71 6.53
N ASP A 216 23.01 -0.27 7.73
CA ASP A 216 23.72 -0.52 8.98
C ASP A 216 22.79 -1.10 10.06
N ASP A 217 23.26 -1.19 11.29
CA ASP A 217 22.47 -1.73 12.41
C ASP A 217 21.18 -0.91 12.65
N ALA A 218 21.18 0.39 12.36
CA ALA A 218 19.98 1.22 12.51
C ALA A 218 18.93 0.89 11.44
N TYR A 219 19.37 0.59 10.20
CA TYR A 219 18.47 0.07 9.16
C TYR A 219 17.82 -1.25 9.56
N PHE A 220 18.60 -2.23 10.04
CA PHE A 220 18.03 -3.51 10.44
C PHE A 220 17.14 -3.40 11.68
N ALA A 221 17.45 -2.49 12.61
CA ALA A 221 16.58 -2.20 13.75
C ALA A 221 15.26 -1.56 13.32
N ALA A 222 15.30 -0.59 12.39
CA ALA A 222 14.12 0.04 11.81
C ALA A 222 13.24 -0.98 11.07
N LEU A 223 13.84 -1.84 10.23
CA LEU A 223 13.10 -2.89 9.54
C LEU A 223 12.43 -3.88 10.51
N ALA A 224 13.12 -4.25 11.59
CA ALA A 224 12.54 -5.10 12.63
C ALA A 224 11.38 -4.41 13.36
N GLU A 225 11.51 -3.10 13.64
CA GLU A 225 10.44 -2.29 14.24
C GLU A 225 9.23 -2.19 13.31
N ASP A 226 9.42 -1.92 12.01
CA ASP A 226 8.36 -1.88 11.01
C ASP A 226 7.57 -3.20 10.98
N PHE A 227 8.26 -4.35 10.95
CA PHE A 227 7.60 -5.66 10.99
C PHE A 227 6.91 -5.94 12.31
N ASP A 228 7.48 -5.55 13.44
CA ASP A 228 6.83 -5.71 14.74
C ASP A 228 5.56 -4.85 14.85
N LEU A 229 5.63 -3.58 14.45
CA LEU A 229 4.53 -2.62 14.51
C LEU A 229 3.42 -2.92 13.50
N GLY A 230 3.76 -3.35 12.28
CA GLY A 230 2.76 -3.72 11.27
C GLY A 230 2.11 -5.08 11.52
N ARG A 231 2.90 -6.05 12.00
CA ARG A 231 2.47 -7.45 12.19
C ARG A 231 2.19 -7.73 13.67
N THR A 232 3.23 -8.11 14.41
CA THR A 232 3.16 -8.74 15.74
C THR A 232 2.38 -7.94 16.78
N ARG A 233 2.52 -6.61 16.81
CA ARG A 233 1.81 -5.69 17.72
C ARG A 233 0.81 -4.78 17.00
N GLY A 234 0.67 -4.95 15.67
CA GLY A 234 -0.28 -4.26 14.82
C GLY A 234 -1.41 -5.18 14.40
N ILE A 235 -1.46 -5.48 13.10
CA ILE A 235 -2.59 -6.18 12.46
C ILE A 235 -2.82 -7.55 13.10
N ASP A 236 -1.79 -8.38 13.27
CA ASP A 236 -1.97 -9.75 13.77
C ASP A 236 -2.49 -9.76 15.22
N ALA A 237 -1.96 -8.85 16.05
CA ALA A 237 -2.37 -8.71 17.44
C ALA A 237 -3.84 -8.31 17.55
N THR A 238 -4.27 -7.31 16.76
CA THR A 238 -5.65 -6.83 16.76
C THR A 238 -6.61 -7.88 16.24
N LEU A 239 -6.27 -8.57 15.13
CA LEU A 239 -7.07 -9.67 14.61
C LEU A 239 -7.26 -10.77 15.66
N ALA A 240 -6.17 -11.19 16.33
CA ALA A 240 -6.22 -12.23 17.35
C ALA A 240 -6.96 -11.80 18.62
N GLN A 241 -6.68 -10.61 19.15
CA GLN A 241 -7.26 -10.09 20.39
C GLN A 241 -8.79 -9.99 20.33
N PHE A 242 -9.30 -9.54 19.18
CA PHE A 242 -10.73 -9.30 18.98
C PHE A 242 -11.41 -10.38 18.13
N ASN A 243 -10.68 -11.44 17.75
CA ASN A 243 -11.14 -12.53 16.89
C ASN A 243 -11.79 -12.01 15.59
N LEU A 244 -11.06 -11.18 14.84
CA LEU A 244 -11.59 -10.48 13.67
C LEU A 244 -11.22 -11.20 12.37
N ASP A 245 -12.07 -11.06 11.36
CA ASP A 245 -11.78 -11.45 9.98
C ASP A 245 -11.04 -10.33 9.23
N ALA A 246 -11.32 -9.06 9.56
CA ALA A 246 -10.67 -7.90 8.97
C ALA A 246 -10.70 -6.68 9.91
N ILE A 247 -9.81 -5.73 9.61
CA ILE A 247 -9.78 -4.40 10.23
C ILE A 247 -10.27 -3.41 9.18
N ILE A 248 -11.19 -2.52 9.56
CA ILE A 248 -11.77 -1.51 8.67
C ILE A 248 -11.60 -0.11 9.27
N LEU A 249 -11.23 0.83 8.40
CA LEU A 249 -10.98 2.23 8.73
C LEU A 249 -11.10 3.07 7.45
N PRO A 250 -11.36 4.38 7.55
CA PRO A 250 -11.34 5.27 6.39
C PRO A 250 -9.98 5.20 5.68
N THR A 251 -9.96 5.17 4.35
CA THR A 251 -8.71 5.18 3.55
C THR A 251 -8.06 6.58 3.53
N ASP A 252 -7.84 7.18 4.69
CA ASP A 252 -7.09 8.41 4.82
C ASP A 252 -5.60 8.13 5.07
N ALA A 253 -4.77 9.17 5.11
CA ALA A 253 -3.32 9.08 5.02
C ALA A 253 -2.62 8.14 6.03
N LEU A 254 -3.26 7.78 7.16
CA LEU A 254 -2.66 6.88 8.13
C LEU A 254 -3.01 5.42 7.86
N ALA A 255 -4.16 5.17 7.25
CA ALA A 255 -4.71 3.82 7.09
C ALA A 255 -3.79 2.82 6.36
N PRO A 256 -3.02 3.20 5.33
CA PRO A 256 -2.19 2.23 4.63
C PRO A 256 -0.97 1.77 5.43
N LEU A 257 -0.49 2.58 6.38
CA LEU A 257 0.80 2.38 7.06
C LEU A 257 0.95 0.98 7.67
N PRO A 258 0.05 0.46 8.53
CA PRO A 258 0.25 -0.86 9.13
C PRO A 258 0.33 -1.98 8.09
N ALA A 259 -0.45 -1.89 7.01
CA ALA A 259 -0.46 -2.90 5.95
C ALA A 259 0.73 -2.78 4.99
N ALA A 260 1.24 -1.56 4.78
CA ALA A 260 2.44 -1.28 4.00
C ALA A 260 3.67 -1.91 4.64
N ILE A 261 3.98 -1.53 5.89
CA ILE A 261 5.15 -2.03 6.63
C ILE A 261 5.04 -3.53 6.95
N ALA A 262 3.82 -4.07 7.11
CA ALA A 262 3.61 -5.51 7.28
C ALA A 262 3.78 -6.31 5.97
N GLY A 263 3.63 -5.67 4.81
CA GLY A 263 3.50 -6.35 3.52
C GLY A 263 2.17 -7.10 3.34
N TYR A 264 1.13 -6.69 4.06
CA TYR A 264 -0.20 -7.31 4.09
C TYR A 264 -1.16 -6.68 3.07
N PRO A 265 -2.25 -7.37 2.68
CA PRO A 265 -3.16 -6.84 1.69
C PRO A 265 -4.02 -5.70 2.27
N LEU A 266 -4.39 -4.75 1.42
CA LEU A 266 -5.30 -3.65 1.74
C LEU A 266 -6.22 -3.39 0.55
N ILE A 267 -7.50 -3.19 0.84
CA ILE A 267 -8.52 -2.91 -0.17
C ILE A 267 -9.23 -1.63 0.23
N THR A 268 -9.31 -0.69 -0.71
CA THR A 268 -10.24 0.43 -0.60
C THR A 268 -11.41 0.23 -1.56
N SER A 269 -12.59 0.57 -1.08
CA SER A 269 -13.80 0.66 -1.88
C SER A 269 -14.53 1.93 -1.45
N TYR A 270 -15.44 2.37 -2.31
CA TYR A 270 -16.26 3.54 -2.06
C TYR A 270 -17.72 3.10 -1.92
N ASP A 271 -18.45 3.85 -1.13
CA ASP A 271 -19.90 3.71 -1.06
C ASP A 271 -20.52 4.36 -2.30
N LYS A 272 -21.41 3.63 -2.99
CA LYS A 272 -22.21 4.19 -4.09
C LYS A 272 -23.44 4.94 -3.59
N LEU A 273 -23.77 4.87 -2.30
CA LEU A 273 -24.91 5.57 -1.74
C LEU A 273 -24.69 7.09 -1.90
N ASN A 274 -25.64 7.71 -2.59
CA ASN A 274 -25.70 9.14 -2.96
C ASN A 274 -24.97 9.57 -4.25
N THR A 275 -24.89 8.72 -5.27
CA THR A 275 -24.87 9.24 -6.65
C THR A 275 -26.33 9.40 -7.13
N PRO A 276 -26.76 10.61 -7.55
CA PRO A 276 -28.10 10.82 -8.12
C PRO A 276 -28.32 10.00 -9.39
#